data_AF-A0A0S8A3G3-F1
#
_entry.id   AF-A0A0S8A3G3-F1
#
_cell.length_a   1.000
_cell.length_b   1.000
_cell.length_c   1.000
_cell.angle_alpha   90.00
_cell.angle_beta   90.00
_cell.angle_gamma   90.00
#
_symmetry.space_group_name_H-M   'P 1'
#
loop_
_entity.id
_entity.type
_entity.pdbx_description
1 polymer ?
#
loop_
_entity_poly.entity_id
_entity_poly.type
_entity_poly.pdbx_seq_one_letter_code
_entity_poly.pdbx_strand_id
1 'polypeptide(L)'
;MTMADIGSNGTPLLDELEKGPWPSFVTQIKQTAGFNKAAEQLLALLERSYKERIGHWKHGGIVGVMGYGGGVIGRYNDLPAEYPEIAHFHTLRVNMPTGWFYTSEALRTICDIWEKHGSGLTNMHGSTGDIILLGTTTDELEPTFAELTANDFDLGGSGSDMRTPSACVGPARCEWACYDTLHLCNDLTQHFQDELHRPAFPYKFKFKCAGCPNDCVASVARADMSIIGTWRDEIQIDQAEVKAADKAGLDIQKDVCFLCPTKCMEWDGKKLEIDDENCVRCMHCINVMPKALRPGKDRGATILLGAKAPIVEGALLSSVLVPFMKLEPPYDELKDLVERIWDFWGEHGKNRERVGELMQRVGLGNFLEAIEVEPIPEMIAHPRENPYVFYEEYYEEGEEEEAEEDE
;
A
#
# COMPACT_ATOMS: atom_id res chain seq x y z
N MET A 1 14.11 33.33 26.36
CA MET A 1 12.64 33.46 26.44
C MET A 1 12.19 32.59 27.58
N THR A 2 11.52 33.17 28.57
CA THR A 2 10.96 32.45 29.72
C THR A 2 9.55 31.95 29.38
N MET A 3 9.02 31.01 30.16
CA MET A 3 7.72 30.32 30.00
C MET A 3 6.50 31.20 29.68
N ALA A 4 6.58 32.53 29.83
CA ALA A 4 5.46 33.45 29.62
C ALA A 4 5.33 33.99 28.18
N ASP A 5 6.37 33.93 27.34
CA ASP A 5 6.35 34.56 26.01
C ASP A 5 5.70 33.69 24.91
N ILE A 6 5.48 32.40 25.17
CA ILE A 6 5.13 31.40 24.14
C ILE A 6 3.64 31.05 24.17
N GLY A 7 2.99 31.07 25.34
CA GLY A 7 1.53 30.94 25.46
C GLY A 7 0.75 32.25 25.29
N SER A 8 1.41 33.41 25.36
CA SER A 8 0.76 34.73 25.33
C SER A 8 0.65 35.37 23.94
N ASN A 9 1.43 34.90 22.96
CA ASN A 9 1.51 35.50 21.62
C ASN A 9 0.70 34.76 20.54
N GLY A 10 -0.11 33.75 20.90
CA GLY A 10 -0.93 32.99 19.97
C GLY A 10 -0.10 32.18 18.96
N THR A 11 -0.69 31.90 17.79
CA THR A 11 -0.11 31.06 16.72
C THR A 11 0.07 31.82 15.40
N PRO A 12 0.77 32.97 15.37
CA PRO A 12 0.74 33.89 14.24
C PRO A 12 1.25 33.30 12.91
N LEU A 13 2.18 32.33 12.92
CA LEU A 13 2.61 31.68 11.67
C LEU A 13 1.55 30.68 11.18
N LEU A 14 0.96 29.91 12.08
CA LEU A 14 -0.14 28.99 11.72
C LEU A 14 -1.42 29.75 11.32
N ASP A 15 -1.69 30.91 11.89
CA ASP A 15 -2.85 31.76 11.55
C ASP A 15 -2.84 32.18 10.07
N GLU A 16 -1.66 32.33 9.47
CA GLU A 16 -1.53 32.58 8.03
C GLU A 16 -2.05 31.41 7.18
N LEU A 17 -2.02 30.17 7.70
CA LEU A 17 -2.49 28.97 7.01
C LEU A 17 -4.01 28.77 7.10
N GLU A 18 -4.72 29.63 7.82
CA GLU A 18 -6.19 29.69 7.77
C GLU A 18 -6.71 30.46 6.55
N LYS A 19 -5.83 31.19 5.87
CA LYS A 19 -6.17 31.95 4.67
C LYS A 19 -6.23 31.04 3.44
N GLY A 20 -6.96 31.51 2.44
CA GLY A 20 -7.08 30.84 1.14
C GLY A 20 -8.26 29.86 1.09
N PRO A 21 -8.50 29.25 -0.09
CA PRO A 21 -9.70 28.46 -0.34
C PRO A 21 -9.59 26.99 0.08
N TRP A 22 -8.38 26.47 0.31
CA TRP A 22 -8.18 25.07 0.71
C TRP A 22 -8.57 24.86 2.18
N PRO A 23 -9.29 23.79 2.56
CA PRO A 23 -9.68 23.55 3.95
C PRO A 23 -8.44 23.47 4.85
N SER A 24 -8.33 24.43 5.78
CA SER A 24 -7.16 24.56 6.63
C SER A 24 -7.17 23.54 7.77
N PHE A 25 -6.08 22.80 7.91
CA PHE A 25 -5.88 21.94 9.07
C PHE A 25 -5.75 22.75 10.38
N VAL A 26 -5.25 23.99 10.32
CA VAL A 26 -5.13 24.86 11.50
C VAL A 26 -6.51 25.21 12.03
N THR A 27 -7.45 25.58 11.15
CA THR A 27 -8.84 25.86 11.55
C THR A 27 -9.49 24.63 12.19
N GLN A 28 -9.27 23.42 11.65
CA GLN A 28 -9.81 22.18 12.22
C GLN A 28 -9.22 21.85 13.60
N ILE A 29 -7.91 22.00 13.78
CA ILE A 29 -7.28 21.76 15.09
C ILE A 29 -7.74 22.84 16.09
N LYS A 30 -7.91 24.10 15.68
CA LYS A 30 -8.45 25.16 16.55
C LYS A 30 -9.87 24.88 17.02
N GLN A 31 -10.72 24.31 16.16
CA GLN A 31 -12.06 23.86 16.55
C GLN A 31 -11.98 22.77 17.62
N THR A 32 -11.10 21.79 17.44
CA THR A 32 -10.86 20.71 18.42
C THR A 32 -10.27 21.25 19.73
N ALA A 33 -9.36 22.21 19.64
CA ALA A 33 -8.76 22.91 20.78
C ALA A 33 -9.80 23.67 21.62
N GLY A 34 -10.96 24.00 21.04
CA GLY A 34 -12.09 24.60 21.77
C GLY A 34 -12.66 23.70 22.88
N PHE A 35 -12.41 22.38 22.83
CA PHE A 35 -12.86 21.43 23.84
C PHE A 35 -11.80 20.42 24.29
N ASN A 36 -10.62 20.34 23.65
CA ASN A 36 -9.55 19.42 24.02
C ASN A 36 -8.18 20.12 24.15
N LYS A 37 -7.57 20.07 25.35
CA LYS A 37 -6.30 20.76 25.65
C LYS A 37 -5.09 20.17 24.92
N ALA A 38 -5.11 18.89 24.57
CA ALA A 38 -4.02 18.29 23.83
C ALA A 38 -3.92 18.89 22.41
N ALA A 39 -5.08 19.18 21.78
CA ALA A 39 -5.11 19.88 20.49
C ALA A 39 -4.61 21.33 20.59
N GLU A 40 -4.92 22.03 21.68
CA GLU A 40 -4.38 23.38 21.95
C GLU A 40 -2.85 23.36 22.07
N GLN A 41 -2.30 22.45 22.88
CA GLN A 41 -0.85 22.35 23.05
C GLN A 41 -0.13 21.82 21.80
N LEU A 42 -0.79 20.98 21.00
CA LEU A 42 -0.27 20.57 19.70
C LEU A 42 -0.09 21.77 18.77
N LEU A 43 -1.05 22.71 18.72
CA LEU A 43 -0.90 23.94 17.93
C LEU A 43 0.25 24.79 18.43
N ALA A 44 0.39 24.96 19.75
CA ALA A 44 1.46 25.76 20.32
C ALA A 44 2.86 25.13 20.04
N LEU A 45 2.99 23.81 20.19
CA LEU A 45 4.22 23.09 19.85
C LEU A 45 4.51 23.16 18.34
N LEU A 46 3.49 23.04 17.50
CA LEU A 46 3.63 23.14 16.05
C LEU A 46 4.05 24.55 15.61
N GLU A 47 3.47 25.60 16.20
CA GLU A 47 3.88 26.99 15.98
C GLU A 47 5.37 27.18 16.33
N ARG A 48 5.82 26.58 17.44
CA ARG A 48 7.24 26.57 17.81
C ARG A 48 8.10 25.86 16.78
N SER A 49 7.66 24.68 16.29
CA SER A 49 8.31 23.98 15.19
C SER A 49 8.38 24.82 13.91
N TYR A 50 7.36 25.64 13.59
CA TYR A 50 7.40 26.56 12.45
C TYR A 50 8.44 27.67 12.65
N LYS A 51 8.55 28.22 13.86
CA LYS A 51 9.55 29.25 14.22
C LYS A 51 10.97 28.71 14.16
N GLU A 52 11.21 27.56 14.77
CA GLU A 52 12.55 26.97 14.94
C GLU A 52 12.97 26.10 13.76
N ARG A 53 12.02 25.68 12.91
CA ARG A 53 12.23 24.79 11.74
C ARG A 53 12.83 23.44 12.11
N ILE A 54 12.44 22.91 13.26
CA ILE A 54 12.80 21.57 13.76
C ILE A 54 11.57 20.84 14.31
N GLY A 55 11.61 19.51 14.34
CA GLY A 55 10.57 18.70 14.96
C GLY A 55 10.80 18.56 16.47
N HIS A 56 9.81 18.90 17.28
CA HIS A 56 9.86 18.81 18.74
C HIS A 56 9.34 17.48 19.30
N TRP A 57 9.78 16.39 18.68
CA TRP A 57 9.39 15.04 19.07
C TRP A 57 10.62 14.17 19.26
N LYS A 58 10.69 13.47 20.40
CA LYS A 58 11.79 12.55 20.71
C LYS A 58 11.85 11.38 19.74
N HIS A 59 13.02 10.75 19.67
CA HIS A 59 13.23 9.54 18.90
C HIS A 59 12.40 8.37 19.48
N GLY A 60 11.60 7.75 18.62
CA GLY A 60 10.86 6.53 18.92
C GLY A 60 9.87 6.61 20.09
N GLY A 61 9.51 5.42 20.57
CA GLY A 61 8.58 5.17 21.67
C GLY A 61 8.00 3.77 21.51
N ILE A 62 8.20 2.90 22.50
CA ILE A 62 7.68 1.53 22.49
C ILE A 62 6.53 1.50 23.48
N VAL A 63 5.33 1.37 22.95
CA VAL A 63 4.06 1.24 23.66
C VAL A 63 3.13 0.40 22.79
N GLY A 64 2.11 -0.21 23.38
CA GLY A 64 1.20 -1.10 22.67
C GLY A 64 0.09 -1.58 23.58
N VAL A 65 -0.64 -2.57 23.11
CA VAL A 65 -1.69 -3.28 23.84
C VAL A 65 -1.28 -4.74 24.04
N MET A 66 -1.76 -5.36 25.11
CA MET A 66 -1.42 -6.73 25.45
C MET A 66 -1.84 -7.70 24.35
N GLY A 67 -0.95 -8.63 24.01
CA GLY A 67 -1.15 -9.64 22.98
C GLY A 67 -0.70 -9.24 21.58
N TYR A 68 -0.54 -7.94 21.30
CA TYR A 68 -0.06 -7.42 20.01
C TYR A 68 1.32 -6.78 20.14
N GLY A 69 2.18 -7.02 19.13
CA GLY A 69 3.51 -6.41 19.04
C GLY A 69 3.55 -5.15 18.16
N GLY A 70 2.41 -4.75 17.58
CA GLY A 70 2.26 -3.60 16.69
C GLY A 70 0.93 -2.86 16.88
N GLY A 71 0.65 -1.90 15.98
CA GLY A 71 -0.60 -1.13 15.93
C GLY A 71 -0.58 0.23 16.62
N VAL A 72 0.36 0.46 17.55
CA VAL A 72 0.52 1.75 18.24
C VAL A 72 1.89 2.36 17.97
N ILE A 73 1.92 3.63 17.58
CA ILE A 73 3.16 4.39 17.41
C ILE A 73 3.37 5.30 18.62
N GLY A 74 4.31 4.91 19.48
CA GLY A 74 4.74 5.72 20.62
C GLY A 74 5.39 7.03 20.16
N ARG A 75 5.03 8.11 20.85
CA ARG A 75 5.58 9.44 20.60
C ARG A 75 5.51 10.29 21.87
N TYR A 76 6.59 11.03 22.11
CA TYR A 76 6.77 11.92 23.25
C TYR A 76 7.35 13.24 22.76
N ASN A 77 6.81 14.37 23.21
CA ASN A 77 7.43 15.65 22.89
C ASN A 77 8.74 15.85 23.67
N ASP A 78 9.62 16.71 23.17
CA ASP A 78 10.92 17.01 23.81
C ASP A 78 10.87 18.10 24.88
N LEU A 79 9.70 18.71 25.10
CA LEU A 79 9.46 19.84 26.00
C LEU A 79 8.28 19.59 26.98
N PRO A 80 8.26 18.45 27.72
CA PRO A 80 7.06 18.01 28.44
C PRO A 80 6.67 18.90 29.63
N ALA A 81 7.61 19.68 30.17
CA ALA A 81 7.32 20.67 31.21
C ALA A 81 6.55 21.89 30.67
N GLU A 82 6.74 22.22 29.39
CA GLU A 82 6.03 23.31 28.72
C GLU A 82 4.72 22.82 28.08
N TYR A 83 4.72 21.60 27.54
CA TYR A 83 3.57 20.98 26.86
C TYR A 83 3.17 19.65 27.52
N PRO A 84 2.64 19.69 28.77
CA PRO A 84 2.33 18.47 29.54
C PRO A 84 1.16 17.65 28.97
N GLU A 85 0.18 18.26 28.31
CA GLU A 85 -1.02 17.58 27.80
C GLU A 85 -0.70 16.70 26.57
N ILE A 86 0.43 16.97 25.92
CA ILE A 86 0.96 16.18 24.81
C ILE A 86 2.32 15.56 25.14
N ALA A 87 2.65 15.45 26.43
CA ALA A 87 3.88 14.78 26.88
C ALA A 87 3.96 13.35 26.32
N HIS A 88 2.81 12.68 26.29
CA HIS A 88 2.55 11.48 25.51
C HIS A 88 1.58 11.87 24.39
N PHE A 89 1.86 11.45 23.16
CA PHE A 89 1.00 11.75 22.01
C PHE A 89 0.99 10.57 21.04
N HIS A 90 0.63 9.41 21.57
CA HIS A 90 0.68 8.14 20.85
C HIS A 90 -0.39 8.06 19.77
N THR A 91 -0.08 7.36 18.69
CA THR A 91 -1.01 7.18 17.57
C THR A 91 -1.47 5.73 17.51
N LEU A 92 -2.78 5.50 17.52
CA LEU A 92 -3.37 4.19 17.23
C LEU A 92 -3.69 4.11 15.75
N ARG A 93 -3.31 2.99 15.13
CA ARG A 93 -3.75 2.62 13.79
C ARG A 93 -4.93 1.70 13.94
N VAL A 94 -6.07 2.09 13.39
CA VAL A 94 -7.29 1.28 13.41
C VAL A 94 -7.53 0.76 12.00
N ASN A 95 -7.72 -0.55 11.88
CA ASN A 95 -7.94 -1.22 10.61
C ASN A 95 -9.23 -0.68 9.97
N MET A 96 -9.18 -0.39 8.67
CA MET A 96 -10.28 0.23 7.96
C MET A 96 -11.11 -0.81 7.19
N PRO A 97 -12.42 -0.59 7.01
CA PRO A 97 -13.19 -1.36 6.04
C PRO A 97 -12.60 -1.18 4.63
N THR A 98 -12.51 -2.28 3.89
CA THR A 98 -11.89 -2.29 2.57
C THR A 98 -12.60 -1.34 1.60
N GLY A 99 -11.82 -0.57 0.83
CA GLY A 99 -12.35 0.45 -0.08
C GLY A 99 -12.82 1.74 0.62
N TRP A 100 -12.59 1.88 1.93
CA TRP A 100 -12.93 3.06 2.73
C TRP A 100 -14.42 3.44 2.70
N PHE A 101 -15.30 2.44 2.64
CA PHE A 101 -16.75 2.63 2.75
C PHE A 101 -17.16 2.67 4.23
N TYR A 102 -17.91 3.69 4.60
CA TYR A 102 -18.38 3.88 5.97
C TYR A 102 -19.87 4.20 6.01
N THR A 103 -20.55 3.71 7.03
CA THR A 103 -21.81 4.31 7.48
C THR A 103 -21.49 5.48 8.42
N SER A 104 -22.43 6.43 8.52
CA SER A 104 -22.26 7.53 9.49
C SER A 104 -22.29 7.05 10.94
N GLU A 105 -22.88 5.89 11.21
CA GLU A 105 -22.91 5.25 12.53
C GLU A 105 -21.52 4.72 12.92
N ALA A 106 -20.84 4.01 12.01
CA ALA A 106 -19.48 3.53 12.23
C ALA A 106 -18.50 4.68 12.52
N LEU A 107 -18.59 5.78 11.76
CA LEU A 107 -17.73 6.95 11.99
C LEU A 107 -18.06 7.66 13.30
N ARG A 108 -19.34 7.81 13.67
CA ARG A 108 -19.72 8.41 14.95
C ARG A 108 -19.23 7.56 16.12
N THR A 109 -19.33 6.24 16.02
CA THR A 109 -18.80 5.32 17.03
C THR A 109 -17.31 5.53 17.26
N ILE A 110 -16.51 5.64 16.18
CA ILE A 110 -15.07 5.95 16.30
C ILE A 110 -14.85 7.33 16.93
N CYS A 111 -15.61 8.35 16.53
CA CYS A 111 -15.50 9.68 17.14
C CYS A 111 -15.83 9.67 18.63
N ASP A 112 -16.90 8.99 19.05
CA ASP A 112 -17.32 8.92 20.45
C ASP A 112 -16.25 8.24 21.31
N ILE A 113 -15.67 7.13 20.83
CA ILE A 113 -14.54 6.45 21.47
C ILE A 113 -13.32 7.39 21.53
N TRP A 114 -13.00 8.06 20.43
CA TRP A 114 -11.78 8.88 20.36
C TRP A 114 -11.85 10.21 21.11
N GLU A 115 -13.02 10.83 21.21
CA GLU A 115 -13.23 12.01 22.06
C GLU A 115 -13.09 11.66 23.54
N LYS A 116 -13.48 10.45 23.94
CA LYS A 116 -13.34 9.97 25.31
C LYS A 116 -11.90 9.65 25.68
N HIS A 117 -11.17 9.00 24.78
CA HIS A 117 -9.86 8.40 25.10
C HIS A 117 -8.66 9.14 24.48
N GLY A 118 -8.86 10.14 23.63
CA GLY A 118 -7.79 10.75 22.85
C GLY A 118 -7.90 12.26 22.69
N SER A 119 -7.18 12.77 21.70
CA SER A 119 -7.11 14.20 21.41
C SER A 119 -8.31 14.74 20.61
N GLY A 120 -9.16 13.85 20.08
CA GLY A 120 -10.17 14.19 19.07
C GLY A 120 -9.60 14.41 17.65
N LEU A 121 -8.27 14.41 17.47
CA LEU A 121 -7.62 14.61 16.18
C LEU A 121 -7.41 13.28 15.45
N THR A 122 -7.61 13.28 14.13
CA THR A 122 -7.45 12.08 13.30
C THR A 122 -6.70 12.38 12.00
N ASN A 123 -6.20 11.33 11.34
CA ASN A 123 -5.99 11.36 9.90
C ASN A 123 -6.90 10.33 9.23
N MET A 124 -7.70 10.80 8.27
CA MET A 124 -8.60 9.99 7.46
C MET A 124 -8.12 10.08 6.00
N HIS A 125 -7.13 9.28 5.59
CA HIS A 125 -6.55 8.09 6.25
C HIS A 125 -5.02 8.14 6.27
N GLY A 126 -4.39 7.19 6.96
CA GLY A 126 -2.97 6.94 6.83
C GLY A 126 -2.62 6.40 5.44
N SER A 127 -1.42 6.67 4.95
CA SER A 127 -1.02 6.26 3.60
C SER A 127 -0.93 4.74 3.39
N THR A 128 -0.98 3.92 4.43
CA THR A 128 -1.11 2.46 4.25
C THR A 128 -2.57 2.07 4.05
N GLY A 129 -3.49 2.74 4.75
CA GLY A 129 -4.93 2.57 4.65
C GLY A 129 -5.66 2.85 5.97
N ASP A 130 -4.97 2.64 7.10
CA ASP A 130 -5.51 2.74 8.47
C ASP A 130 -6.23 4.06 8.76
N ILE A 131 -7.26 4.00 9.59
CA ILE A 131 -7.74 5.16 10.34
C ILE A 131 -6.67 5.51 11.38
N ILE A 132 -6.31 6.79 11.46
CA ILE A 132 -5.27 7.25 12.38
C ILE A 132 -5.93 8.04 13.51
N LEU A 133 -5.89 7.48 14.71
CA LEU A 133 -6.29 8.17 15.93
C LEU A 133 -5.04 8.85 16.52
N LEU A 134 -4.96 10.18 16.37
CA LEU A 134 -3.72 10.93 16.53
C LEU A 134 -3.61 11.57 17.91
N GLY A 135 -2.91 10.92 18.83
CA GLY A 135 -2.54 11.50 20.11
C GLY A 135 -3.42 11.02 21.26
N THR A 136 -2.86 10.14 22.07
CA THR A 136 -3.35 9.76 23.40
C THR A 136 -2.17 9.43 24.32
N THR A 137 -2.46 9.08 25.57
CA THR A 137 -1.48 8.69 26.58
C THR A 137 -1.32 7.17 26.65
N THR A 138 -0.32 6.68 27.39
CA THR A 138 -0.08 5.24 27.51
C THR A 138 -1.21 4.53 28.24
N ASP A 139 -1.77 5.15 29.28
CA ASP A 139 -2.80 4.54 30.12
C ASP A 139 -4.16 4.40 29.40
N GLU A 140 -4.36 5.15 28.32
CA GLU A 140 -5.58 5.11 27.50
C GLU A 140 -5.51 4.11 26.33
N LEU A 141 -4.36 3.47 26.08
CA LEU A 141 -4.21 2.53 24.96
C LEU A 141 -5.12 1.30 25.11
N GLU A 142 -5.08 0.64 26.26
CA GLU A 142 -5.90 -0.54 26.55
C GLU A 142 -7.40 -0.21 26.63
N PRO A 143 -7.84 0.87 27.34
CA PRO A 143 -9.25 1.30 27.29
C PRO A 143 -9.76 1.58 25.88
N THR A 144 -8.99 2.32 25.07
CA THR A 144 -9.38 2.61 23.68
C THR A 144 -9.54 1.33 22.87
N PHE A 145 -8.57 0.40 22.99
CA PHE A 145 -8.59 -0.86 22.26
C PHE A 145 -9.75 -1.77 22.68
N ALA A 146 -10.06 -1.84 23.97
CA ALA A 146 -11.21 -2.58 24.47
C ALA A 146 -12.54 -2.04 23.90
N GLU A 147 -12.69 -0.72 23.77
CA GLU A 147 -13.90 -0.15 23.17
C GLU A 147 -13.95 -0.31 21.65
N LEU A 148 -12.82 -0.18 20.95
CA LEU A 148 -12.75 -0.44 19.51
C LEU A 148 -13.16 -1.89 19.21
N THR A 149 -12.59 -2.86 19.91
CA THR A 149 -12.89 -4.29 19.70
C THR A 149 -14.32 -4.65 20.08
N ALA A 150 -14.89 -4.01 21.10
CA ALA A 150 -16.31 -4.15 21.45
C ALA A 150 -17.26 -3.58 20.37
N ASN A 151 -16.73 -2.80 19.42
CA ASN A 151 -17.47 -2.20 18.30
C ASN A 151 -16.94 -2.66 16.93
N ASP A 152 -16.39 -3.88 16.87
CA ASP A 152 -15.93 -4.55 15.63
C ASP A 152 -14.79 -3.83 14.87
N PHE A 153 -14.02 -2.99 15.56
CA PHE A 153 -12.77 -2.43 15.04
C PHE A 153 -11.56 -3.07 15.72
N ASP A 154 -10.62 -3.57 14.92
CA ASP A 154 -9.32 -4.02 15.38
C ASP A 154 -8.22 -3.01 15.00
N LEU A 155 -7.03 -3.16 15.59
CA LEU A 155 -5.88 -2.36 15.21
C LEU A 155 -5.33 -2.75 13.83
N GLY A 156 -4.63 -1.81 13.21
CA GLY A 156 -3.83 -2.05 12.01
C GLY A 156 -2.40 -2.47 12.34
N GLY A 157 -1.61 -2.78 11.32
CA GLY A 157 -0.23 -3.27 11.49
C GLY A 157 0.83 -2.16 11.66
N SER A 158 1.82 -2.41 12.51
CA SER A 158 3.07 -1.64 12.55
C SER A 158 4.24 -2.38 13.21
N GLY A 159 5.28 -2.64 12.43
CA GLY A 159 6.51 -3.19 12.96
C GLY A 159 7.29 -3.88 11.85
N SER A 160 7.94 -4.98 12.19
CA SER A 160 8.44 -5.96 11.21
C SER A 160 7.40 -7.07 11.04
N ASP A 161 6.26 -6.69 10.47
CA ASP A 161 5.01 -7.43 10.38
C ASP A 161 4.38 -7.25 9.00
N MET A 162 3.32 -8.02 8.74
CA MET A 162 2.35 -7.69 7.71
C MET A 162 1.67 -6.37 8.08
N ARG A 163 1.62 -5.41 7.15
CA ARG A 163 0.88 -4.17 7.35
C ARG A 163 -0.49 -4.29 6.75
N THR A 164 -1.44 -3.56 7.34
CA THR A 164 -2.81 -3.39 6.88
C THR A 164 -2.94 -3.38 5.35
N PRO A 165 -3.52 -4.43 4.76
CA PRO A 165 -3.81 -4.49 3.33
C PRO A 165 -4.77 -3.36 2.92
N SER A 166 -4.67 -2.89 1.68
CA SER A 166 -5.61 -1.89 1.16
C SER A 166 -5.97 -2.18 -0.29
N ALA A 167 -7.22 -1.90 -0.68
CA ALA A 167 -7.71 -2.13 -2.03
C ALA A 167 -8.32 -0.88 -2.66
N CYS A 168 -8.30 -0.79 -3.99
CA CYS A 168 -9.11 0.21 -4.68
C CYS A 168 -10.60 -0.10 -4.53
N VAL A 169 -11.45 0.82 -5.00
CA VAL A 169 -12.92 0.68 -4.90
C VAL A 169 -13.47 -0.58 -5.58
N GLY A 170 -12.70 -1.18 -6.50
CA GLY A 170 -13.02 -2.48 -7.08
C GLY A 170 -14.40 -2.54 -7.73
N PRO A 171 -15.09 -3.70 -7.64
CA PRO A 171 -16.40 -3.89 -8.28
C PRO A 171 -17.51 -3.08 -7.62
N ALA A 172 -17.29 -2.48 -6.44
CA ALA A 172 -18.33 -1.67 -5.79
C ALA A 172 -18.70 -0.43 -6.61
N ARG A 173 -17.77 0.13 -7.39
CA ARG A 173 -18.05 1.33 -8.21
C ARG A 173 -17.16 1.50 -9.44
N CYS A 174 -16.44 0.47 -9.89
CA CYS A 174 -15.64 0.53 -11.10
C CYS A 174 -15.98 -0.62 -12.05
N GLU A 175 -16.37 -0.27 -13.27
CA GLU A 175 -16.72 -1.20 -14.34
C GLU A 175 -15.50 -1.90 -14.98
N TRP A 176 -14.29 -1.48 -14.62
CA TRP A 176 -13.02 -2.05 -15.10
C TRP A 176 -12.43 -3.08 -14.14
N ALA A 177 -13.04 -3.30 -12.97
CA ALA A 177 -12.53 -4.26 -11.98
C ALA A 177 -12.50 -5.67 -12.57
N CYS A 178 -11.30 -6.26 -12.63
CA CYS A 178 -11.08 -7.60 -13.15
C CYS A 178 -11.31 -8.69 -12.08
N TYR A 179 -11.29 -8.34 -10.80
CA TYR A 179 -11.63 -9.24 -9.69
C TYR A 179 -12.23 -8.43 -8.54
N ASP A 180 -12.77 -9.13 -7.53
CA ASP A 180 -13.25 -8.49 -6.31
C ASP A 180 -12.09 -8.13 -5.38
N THR A 181 -11.57 -6.91 -5.57
CA THR A 181 -10.47 -6.37 -4.76
C THR A 181 -10.86 -6.17 -3.30
N LEU A 182 -12.15 -5.95 -3.04
CA LEU A 182 -12.64 -5.70 -1.68
C LEU A 182 -12.65 -7.00 -0.89
N HIS A 183 -13.21 -8.06 -1.50
CA HIS A 183 -13.25 -9.39 -0.89
C HIS A 183 -11.84 -9.95 -0.66
N LEU A 184 -10.95 -9.91 -1.66
CA LEU A 184 -9.58 -10.41 -1.50
C LEU A 184 -8.82 -9.69 -0.40
N CYS A 185 -8.88 -8.35 -0.37
CA CYS A 185 -8.16 -7.59 0.65
C CYS A 185 -8.68 -7.86 2.06
N ASN A 186 -10.00 -8.01 2.24
CA ASN A 186 -10.56 -8.43 3.52
C ASN A 186 -10.14 -9.86 3.88
N ASP A 187 -10.21 -10.79 2.94
CA ASP A 187 -9.84 -12.19 3.14
C ASP A 187 -8.37 -12.34 3.59
N LEU A 188 -7.43 -11.70 2.88
CA LEU A 188 -6.01 -11.68 3.28
C LEU A 188 -5.81 -11.02 4.65
N THR A 189 -6.58 -9.98 4.96
CA THR A 189 -6.52 -9.31 6.26
C THR A 189 -6.96 -10.23 7.39
N GLN A 190 -8.04 -10.99 7.19
CA GLN A 190 -8.57 -11.91 8.20
C GLN A 190 -7.73 -13.19 8.32
N HIS A 191 -7.20 -13.69 7.21
CA HIS A 191 -6.40 -14.91 7.17
C HIS A 191 -5.05 -14.72 7.88
N PHE A 192 -4.36 -13.61 7.63
CA PHE A 192 -3.03 -13.32 8.18
C PHE A 192 -3.08 -12.33 9.38
N GLN A 193 -4.04 -12.50 10.29
CA GLN A 193 -4.18 -11.67 11.48
C GLN A 193 -2.96 -11.79 12.41
N ASP A 194 -2.38 -13.00 12.54
CA ASP A 194 -1.23 -13.22 13.40
C ASP A 194 -0.01 -12.43 12.89
N GLU A 195 0.28 -12.55 11.60
CA GLU A 195 1.40 -11.88 10.95
C GLU A 195 1.24 -10.36 10.90
N LEU A 196 -0.01 -9.85 10.98
CA LEU A 196 -0.31 -8.42 11.08
C LEU A 196 -0.07 -7.86 12.49
N HIS A 197 -0.45 -8.63 13.52
CA HIS A 197 -0.44 -8.16 14.91
C HIS A 197 0.83 -8.54 15.68
N ARG A 198 1.52 -9.60 15.26
CA ARG A 198 2.69 -10.19 15.95
C ARG A 198 3.88 -10.18 14.99
N PRO A 199 4.75 -9.16 15.07
CA PRO A 199 5.90 -9.01 14.18
C PRO A 199 6.83 -10.23 14.20
N ALA A 200 6.75 -11.07 13.17
CA ALA A 200 7.55 -12.28 13.00
C ALA A 200 8.61 -12.17 11.87
N PHE A 201 8.55 -11.11 11.07
CA PHE A 201 9.34 -11.01 9.84
C PHE A 201 10.67 -10.26 10.02
N PRO A 202 11.62 -10.41 9.07
CA PRO A 202 12.85 -9.62 9.07
C PRO A 202 12.59 -8.11 8.97
N TYR A 203 11.53 -7.73 8.25
CA TYR A 203 11.07 -6.34 8.17
C TYR A 203 9.57 -6.24 7.87
N LYS A 204 9.10 -5.09 7.37
CA LYS A 204 7.68 -4.88 7.04
C LYS A 204 7.32 -5.53 5.70
N PHE A 205 6.12 -6.10 5.61
CA PHE A 205 5.51 -6.60 4.38
C PHE A 205 4.17 -5.92 4.13
N LYS A 206 3.77 -5.69 2.88
CA LYS A 206 2.54 -4.95 2.53
C LYS A 206 1.84 -5.56 1.34
N PHE A 207 0.52 -5.73 1.46
CA PHE A 207 -0.36 -6.07 0.34
C PHE A 207 -1.11 -4.83 -0.18
N LYS A 208 -1.28 -4.74 -1.50
CA LYS A 208 -2.27 -3.83 -2.11
C LYS A 208 -2.96 -4.46 -3.31
N CYS A 209 -4.27 -4.29 -3.37
CA CYS A 209 -5.15 -4.89 -4.37
C CYS A 209 -5.70 -3.82 -5.33
N ALA A 210 -5.26 -3.83 -6.58
CA ALA A 210 -5.77 -2.97 -7.64
C ALA A 210 -6.58 -3.80 -8.65
N GLY A 211 -7.79 -3.35 -8.98
CA GLY A 211 -8.70 -4.10 -9.86
C GLY A 211 -8.33 -4.08 -11.35
N CYS A 212 -7.42 -3.20 -11.77
CA CYS A 212 -6.93 -3.10 -13.15
C CYS A 212 -5.58 -2.36 -13.20
N PRO A 213 -4.89 -2.31 -14.36
CA PRO A 213 -3.58 -1.67 -14.52
C PRO A 213 -3.54 -0.14 -14.33
N ASN A 214 -4.69 0.53 -14.17
CA ASN A 214 -4.72 1.93 -13.72
C ASN A 214 -4.20 2.10 -12.28
N ASP A 215 -4.15 1.01 -11.51
CA ASP A 215 -3.54 0.92 -10.18
C ASP A 215 -3.93 2.07 -9.22
N CYS A 216 -5.23 2.26 -9.00
CA CYS A 216 -5.74 3.41 -8.21
C CYS A 216 -5.29 3.43 -6.74
N VAL A 217 -4.71 2.33 -6.22
CA VAL A 217 -4.09 2.29 -4.88
C VAL A 217 -2.56 2.36 -4.90
N ALA A 218 -1.97 2.56 -6.08
CA ALA A 218 -0.53 2.61 -6.32
C ALA A 218 0.19 1.41 -5.69
N SER A 219 -0.38 0.22 -5.88
CA SER A 219 0.13 -1.05 -5.39
C SER A 219 1.55 -1.31 -5.91
N VAL A 220 1.85 -1.00 -7.18
CA VAL A 220 3.17 -1.24 -7.81
C VAL A 220 4.31 -0.45 -7.15
N ALA A 221 3.98 0.64 -6.44
CA ALA A 221 4.96 1.51 -5.81
C ALA A 221 4.97 1.42 -4.28
N ARG A 222 3.89 0.92 -3.65
CA ARG A 222 3.64 1.09 -2.22
C ARG A 222 3.29 -0.21 -1.49
N ALA A 223 3.49 -1.35 -2.13
CA ALA A 223 3.28 -2.67 -1.55
C ALA A 223 4.46 -3.59 -1.86
N ASP A 224 4.85 -4.41 -0.88
CA ASP A 224 5.82 -5.48 -1.14
C ASP A 224 5.22 -6.44 -2.15
N MET A 225 3.94 -6.80 -2.01
CA MET A 225 3.19 -7.56 -3.01
C MET A 225 2.04 -6.73 -3.59
N SER A 226 2.09 -6.52 -4.90
CA SER A 226 1.09 -5.80 -5.69
C SER A 226 0.24 -6.80 -6.45
N ILE A 227 -1.09 -6.72 -6.29
CA ILE A 227 -2.04 -7.64 -6.93
C ILE A 227 -2.86 -6.81 -7.91
N ILE A 228 -2.51 -6.85 -9.20
CA ILE A 228 -3.05 -5.96 -10.22
C ILE A 228 -3.92 -6.73 -11.20
N GLY A 229 -5.21 -6.42 -11.24
CA GLY A 229 -6.19 -7.12 -12.05
C GLY A 229 -5.90 -7.01 -13.54
N THR A 230 -6.18 -8.07 -14.28
CA THR A 230 -5.99 -8.14 -15.74
C THR A 230 -6.94 -9.16 -16.36
N TRP A 231 -6.86 -9.32 -17.67
CA TRP A 231 -7.60 -10.32 -18.43
C TRP A 231 -6.69 -10.96 -19.48
N ARG A 232 -7.08 -12.11 -20.02
CA ARG A 232 -6.28 -12.84 -21.04
C ARG A 232 -7.06 -13.27 -22.29
N ASP A 233 -8.30 -12.80 -22.43
CA ASP A 233 -9.10 -12.88 -23.65
C ASP A 233 -9.19 -11.50 -24.34
N GLU A 234 -10.03 -11.40 -25.37
CA GLU A 234 -10.16 -10.20 -26.19
C GLU A 234 -10.81 -9.02 -25.43
N ILE A 235 -10.40 -7.78 -25.76
CA ILE A 235 -11.12 -6.59 -25.33
C ILE A 235 -12.54 -6.61 -25.90
N GLN A 236 -13.52 -6.32 -25.05
CA GLN A 236 -14.91 -6.24 -25.50
C GLN A 236 -15.16 -4.91 -26.22
N ILE A 237 -15.65 -4.96 -27.45
CA ILE A 237 -15.88 -3.78 -28.30
C ILE A 237 -17.38 -3.64 -28.66
N ASP A 238 -17.99 -2.54 -28.26
CA ASP A 238 -19.28 -2.08 -28.80
C ASP A 238 -19.05 -1.09 -29.93
N GLN A 239 -19.14 -1.56 -31.18
CA GLN A 239 -18.94 -0.76 -32.38
C GLN A 239 -19.96 0.38 -32.54
N ALA A 240 -21.14 0.27 -31.94
CA ALA A 240 -22.13 1.36 -31.98
C ALA A 240 -21.68 2.51 -31.09
N GLU A 241 -21.16 2.21 -29.90
CA GLU A 241 -20.60 3.21 -28.98
C GLU A 241 -19.26 3.79 -29.50
N VAL A 242 -18.43 3.01 -30.20
CA VAL A 242 -17.25 3.54 -30.92
C VAL A 242 -17.67 4.63 -31.91
N LYS A 243 -18.66 4.35 -32.77
CA LYS A 243 -19.19 5.34 -33.73
C LYS A 243 -19.86 6.52 -33.05
N ALA A 244 -20.47 6.33 -31.88
CA ALA A 244 -21.06 7.41 -31.11
C ALA A 244 -19.97 8.36 -30.57
N ALA A 245 -18.84 7.82 -30.11
CA ALA A 245 -17.70 8.61 -29.65
C ALA A 245 -17.07 9.44 -30.78
N ASP A 246 -16.86 8.85 -31.96
CA ASP A 246 -16.39 9.55 -33.17
C ASP A 246 -17.31 10.72 -33.55
N LYS A 247 -18.63 10.47 -33.61
CA LYS A 247 -19.64 11.51 -33.89
C LYS A 247 -19.71 12.60 -32.82
N ALA A 248 -19.35 12.28 -31.58
CA ALA A 248 -19.28 13.25 -30.49
C ALA A 248 -18.02 14.12 -30.55
N GLY A 249 -17.12 13.88 -31.51
CA GLY A 249 -15.92 14.69 -31.78
C GLY A 249 -14.61 14.10 -31.24
N LEU A 250 -14.61 12.85 -30.77
CA LEU A 250 -13.37 12.15 -30.42
C LEU A 250 -12.60 11.76 -31.70
N ASP A 251 -11.35 12.17 -31.82
CA ASP A 251 -10.47 11.72 -32.90
C ASP A 251 -9.89 10.34 -32.54
N ILE A 252 -10.60 9.26 -32.90
CA ILE A 252 -10.21 7.89 -32.54
C ILE A 252 -8.81 7.54 -33.07
N GLN A 253 -8.45 8.03 -34.26
CA GLN A 253 -7.14 7.74 -34.83
C GLN A 253 -6.04 8.36 -33.98
N LYS A 254 -6.18 9.65 -33.65
CA LYS A 254 -5.16 10.41 -32.94
C LYS A 254 -5.13 10.13 -31.44
N ASP A 255 -6.29 10.10 -30.80
CA ASP A 255 -6.41 10.06 -29.34
C ASP A 255 -6.48 8.63 -28.79
N VAL A 256 -6.69 7.62 -29.64
CA VAL A 256 -6.71 6.20 -29.25
C VAL A 256 -5.63 5.41 -29.98
N CYS A 257 -5.73 5.25 -31.30
CA CYS A 257 -4.87 4.33 -32.05
C CYS A 257 -3.39 4.77 -32.03
N PHE A 258 -3.11 6.05 -32.30
CA PHE A 258 -1.74 6.60 -32.26
C PHE A 258 -1.14 6.66 -30.86
N LEU A 259 -1.95 6.57 -29.80
CA LEU A 259 -1.47 6.52 -28.42
C LEU A 259 -1.39 5.11 -27.84
N CYS A 260 -1.88 4.08 -28.56
CA CYS A 260 -1.63 2.68 -28.21
C CYS A 260 -0.10 2.41 -28.18
N PRO A 261 0.45 1.87 -27.08
CA PRO A 261 1.91 1.68 -26.94
C PRO A 261 2.47 0.65 -27.93
N THR A 262 1.71 -0.40 -28.25
CA THR A 262 2.12 -1.47 -29.18
C THR A 262 1.61 -1.28 -30.60
N LYS A 263 0.82 -0.23 -30.86
CA LYS A 263 0.19 0.04 -32.16
C LYS A 263 -0.68 -1.12 -32.67
N CYS A 264 -1.28 -1.88 -31.77
CA CYS A 264 -2.13 -3.04 -32.08
C CYS A 264 -3.60 -2.67 -32.41
N MET A 265 -3.89 -1.43 -32.82
CA MET A 265 -5.25 -0.94 -33.05
C MET A 265 -5.39 -0.28 -34.42
N GLU A 266 -6.49 -0.55 -35.12
CA GLU A 266 -6.80 0.04 -36.42
C GLU A 266 -8.22 0.63 -36.45
N TRP A 267 -8.34 1.84 -37.00
CA TRP A 267 -9.61 2.54 -37.19
C TRP A 267 -9.74 2.99 -38.64
N ASP A 268 -10.73 2.46 -39.36
CA ASP A 268 -10.96 2.77 -40.79
C ASP A 268 -12.00 3.91 -41.01
N GLY A 269 -12.44 4.57 -39.95
CA GLY A 269 -13.55 5.53 -39.96
C GLY A 269 -14.94 4.90 -39.76
N LYS A 270 -15.03 3.57 -39.64
CA LYS A 270 -16.30 2.83 -39.45
C LYS A 270 -16.20 1.73 -38.40
N LYS A 271 -15.09 1.02 -38.30
CA LYS A 271 -14.86 -0.12 -37.40
C LYS A 271 -13.52 0.03 -36.71
N LEU A 272 -13.52 -0.18 -35.40
CA LEU A 272 -12.30 -0.30 -34.61
C LEU A 272 -11.94 -1.77 -34.47
N GLU A 273 -10.71 -2.13 -34.82
CA GLU A 273 -10.16 -3.47 -34.62
C GLU A 273 -8.98 -3.40 -33.65
N ILE A 274 -8.84 -4.44 -32.84
CA ILE A 274 -7.76 -4.59 -31.87
C ILE A 274 -7.14 -5.96 -32.09
N ASP A 275 -5.83 -5.99 -32.26
CA ASP A 275 -5.02 -7.20 -32.22
C ASP A 275 -4.65 -7.46 -30.75
N ASP A 276 -5.48 -8.27 -30.08
CA ASP A 276 -5.35 -8.55 -28.66
C ASP A 276 -4.08 -9.37 -28.31
N GLU A 277 -3.52 -10.13 -29.26
CA GLU A 277 -2.25 -10.86 -29.06
C GLU A 277 -1.09 -9.88 -28.82
N ASN A 278 -1.13 -8.71 -29.46
CA ASN A 278 -0.15 -7.64 -29.29
C ASN A 278 -0.61 -6.54 -28.30
N CYS A 279 -1.71 -6.76 -27.58
CA CYS A 279 -2.20 -5.84 -26.57
C CYS A 279 -1.50 -6.07 -25.22
N VAL A 280 -0.84 -5.02 -24.70
CA VAL A 280 -0.21 -5.03 -23.36
C VAL A 280 -1.17 -4.59 -22.24
N ARG A 281 -2.47 -4.47 -22.53
CA ARG A 281 -3.54 -4.19 -21.56
C ARG A 281 -3.30 -2.93 -20.72
N CYS A 282 -2.74 -1.88 -21.33
CA CYS A 282 -2.35 -0.63 -20.65
C CYS A 282 -3.52 0.27 -20.21
N MET A 283 -4.77 -0.16 -20.41
CA MET A 283 -6.02 0.57 -20.14
C MET A 283 -6.29 1.82 -20.98
N HIS A 284 -5.33 2.37 -21.74
CA HIS A 284 -5.51 3.65 -22.46
C HIS A 284 -6.81 3.73 -23.28
N CYS A 285 -7.03 2.77 -24.19
CA CYS A 285 -8.22 2.78 -25.05
C CYS A 285 -9.52 2.66 -24.25
N ILE A 286 -9.55 1.82 -23.21
CA ILE A 286 -10.69 1.65 -22.30
C ILE A 286 -10.95 2.94 -21.52
N ASN A 287 -9.91 3.61 -21.03
CA ASN A 287 -10.02 4.87 -20.30
C ASN A 287 -10.61 5.99 -21.16
N VAL A 288 -10.23 6.06 -22.45
CA VAL A 288 -10.72 7.07 -23.39
C VAL A 288 -12.16 6.75 -23.84
N MET A 289 -12.52 5.48 -24.03
CA MET A 289 -13.84 5.06 -24.53
C MET A 289 -14.54 4.03 -23.62
N PRO A 290 -14.84 4.35 -22.35
CA PRO A 290 -15.32 3.36 -21.38
C PRO A 290 -16.73 2.82 -21.65
N LYS A 291 -17.53 3.51 -22.48
CA LYS A 291 -18.82 3.00 -22.96
C LYS A 291 -18.67 1.95 -24.05
N ALA A 292 -17.62 2.08 -24.87
CA ALA A 292 -17.40 1.24 -26.04
C ALA A 292 -16.47 0.07 -25.75
N LEU A 293 -15.46 0.26 -24.90
CA LEU A 293 -14.41 -0.72 -24.63
C LEU A 293 -14.44 -1.16 -23.16
N ARG A 294 -14.30 -2.47 -22.93
CA ARG A 294 -14.21 -3.04 -21.57
C ARG A 294 -13.11 -4.10 -21.50
N PRO A 295 -12.53 -4.34 -20.31
CA PRO A 295 -11.68 -5.50 -20.07
C PRO A 295 -12.36 -6.78 -20.53
N GLY A 296 -11.57 -7.76 -20.99
CA GLY A 296 -12.05 -9.09 -21.33
C GLY A 296 -12.76 -9.81 -20.17
N LYS A 297 -13.34 -10.98 -20.46
CA LYS A 297 -14.13 -11.78 -19.52
C LYS A 297 -13.29 -12.82 -18.78
N ASP A 298 -12.21 -13.32 -19.36
CA ASP A 298 -11.27 -14.23 -18.72
C ASP A 298 -10.29 -13.44 -17.84
N ARG A 299 -10.76 -13.13 -16.63
CA ARG A 299 -10.09 -12.20 -15.70
C ARG A 299 -9.29 -12.90 -14.62
N GLY A 300 -8.28 -12.22 -14.13
CA GLY A 300 -7.41 -12.63 -13.02
C GLY A 300 -6.59 -11.44 -12.54
N ALA A 301 -5.39 -11.68 -12.04
CA ALA A 301 -4.43 -10.63 -11.71
C ALA A 301 -2.99 -11.03 -12.07
N THR A 302 -2.18 -10.02 -12.35
CA THR A 302 -0.72 -10.11 -12.30
C THR A 302 -0.28 -9.89 -10.85
N ILE A 303 0.56 -10.78 -10.33
CA ILE A 303 1.20 -10.66 -9.02
C ILE A 303 2.60 -10.08 -9.24
N LEU A 304 2.90 -8.97 -8.57
CA LEU A 304 4.20 -8.32 -8.61
C LEU A 304 4.79 -8.22 -7.20
N LEU A 305 6.11 -8.28 -7.08
CA LEU A 305 6.81 -8.29 -5.80
C LEU A 305 7.98 -7.28 -5.76
N GLY A 306 8.22 -6.68 -4.59
CA GLY A 306 9.46 -6.01 -4.25
C GLY A 306 9.40 -4.49 -4.04
N ALA A 307 8.25 -3.81 -4.19
CA ALA A 307 8.26 -2.35 -4.10
C ALA A 307 8.68 -1.80 -2.73
N LYS A 308 9.49 -0.75 -2.77
CA LYS A 308 9.93 -0.04 -1.57
C LYS A 308 10.38 1.39 -1.85
N ALA A 309 10.28 2.20 -0.81
CA ALA A 309 10.92 3.50 -0.74
C ALA A 309 12.46 3.38 -0.72
N PRO A 310 13.21 4.48 -0.93
CA PRO A 310 14.65 4.44 -1.17
C PRO A 310 15.51 3.67 -0.16
N ILE A 311 15.24 3.77 1.13
CA ILE A 311 16.15 3.20 2.15
C ILE A 311 16.02 1.65 2.18
N VAL A 312 17.10 0.87 2.08
CA VAL A 312 18.52 1.28 2.00
C VAL A 312 19.03 1.35 0.55
N GLU A 313 18.76 0.33 -0.27
CA GLU A 313 19.43 0.11 -1.57
C GLU A 313 18.75 0.77 -2.79
N GLY A 314 17.98 1.84 -2.58
CA GLY A 314 17.26 2.54 -3.63
C GLY A 314 15.77 2.22 -3.66
N ALA A 315 15.04 3.02 -4.44
CA ALA A 315 13.59 2.85 -4.61
C ALA A 315 13.33 1.75 -5.64
N LEU A 316 12.40 0.86 -5.32
CA LEU A 316 11.97 -0.22 -6.22
C LEU A 316 10.48 -0.07 -6.49
N LEU A 317 10.09 -0.29 -7.73
CA LEU A 317 8.73 -0.69 -8.09
C LEU A 317 8.67 -2.22 -8.07
N SER A 318 7.50 -2.79 -7.82
CA SER A 318 7.32 -4.24 -7.87
C SER A 318 7.61 -4.77 -9.27
N SER A 319 8.30 -5.90 -9.34
CA SER A 319 8.58 -6.64 -10.58
C SER A 319 7.58 -7.78 -10.76
N VAL A 320 7.25 -8.12 -12.01
CA VAL A 320 6.30 -9.21 -12.31
C VAL A 320 6.84 -10.52 -11.74
N LEU A 321 6.03 -11.20 -10.94
CA LEU A 321 6.33 -12.52 -10.39
C LEU A 321 5.43 -13.58 -11.03
N VAL A 322 4.11 -13.35 -11.09
CA VAL A 322 3.16 -14.23 -11.76
C VAL A 322 2.37 -13.39 -12.77
N PRO A 323 2.55 -13.55 -14.09
CA PRO A 323 1.89 -12.74 -15.09
C PRO A 323 0.35 -12.82 -15.04
N PHE A 324 -0.18 -14.00 -14.71
CA PHE A 324 -1.60 -14.23 -14.57
C PHE A 324 -1.90 -15.33 -13.54
N MET A 325 -2.70 -14.98 -12.54
CA MET A 325 -3.26 -15.88 -11.54
C MET A 325 -4.78 -15.69 -11.50
N LYS A 326 -5.52 -16.78 -11.42
CA LYS A 326 -6.96 -16.71 -11.16
C LYS A 326 -7.20 -16.38 -9.69
N LEU A 327 -8.04 -15.38 -9.43
CA LEU A 327 -8.35 -14.96 -8.07
C LEU A 327 -9.77 -15.40 -7.70
N GLU A 328 -9.89 -16.65 -7.29
CA GLU A 328 -11.15 -17.25 -6.86
C GLU A 328 -11.07 -17.57 -5.35
N PRO A 329 -12.06 -17.17 -4.54
CA PRO A 329 -12.12 -17.56 -3.13
C PRO A 329 -12.08 -19.11 -2.99
N PRO A 330 -11.36 -19.65 -1.99
CA PRO A 330 -10.72 -18.95 -0.87
C PRO A 330 -9.30 -18.42 -1.14
N TYR A 331 -8.88 -18.30 -2.40
CA TYR A 331 -7.59 -17.73 -2.82
C TYR A 331 -6.35 -18.53 -2.40
N ASP A 332 -6.48 -19.85 -2.28
CA ASP A 332 -5.41 -20.75 -1.80
C ASP A 332 -4.14 -20.58 -2.64
N GLU A 333 -4.24 -20.50 -3.97
CA GLU A 333 -3.08 -20.33 -4.86
C GLU A 333 -2.23 -19.09 -4.52
N LEU A 334 -2.89 -17.98 -4.16
CA LEU A 334 -2.19 -16.76 -3.75
C LEU A 334 -1.61 -16.88 -2.34
N LYS A 335 -2.35 -17.52 -1.42
CA LYS A 335 -1.92 -17.71 -0.03
C LYS A 335 -0.71 -18.64 0.05
N ASP A 336 -0.72 -19.76 -0.67
CA ASP A 336 0.39 -20.69 -0.77
C ASP A 336 1.65 -20.02 -1.36
N LEU A 337 1.48 -19.13 -2.34
CA LEU A 337 2.58 -18.32 -2.86
C LEU A 337 3.12 -17.33 -1.81
N VAL A 338 2.24 -16.67 -1.07
CA VAL A 338 2.61 -15.75 0.01
C VAL A 338 3.42 -16.47 1.09
N GLU A 339 2.94 -17.63 1.54
CA GLU A 339 3.59 -18.43 2.58
C GLU A 339 4.98 -18.88 2.15
N ARG A 340 5.14 -19.44 0.94
CA ARG A 340 6.47 -19.79 0.40
C ARG A 340 7.43 -18.59 0.33
N ILE A 341 6.93 -17.42 -0.06
CA ILE A 341 7.73 -16.18 -0.06
C ILE A 341 8.12 -15.78 1.37
N TRP A 342 7.20 -15.86 2.32
CA TRP A 342 7.44 -15.50 3.72
C TRP A 342 8.34 -16.47 4.44
N ASP A 343 8.27 -17.77 4.16
CA ASP A 343 9.17 -18.77 4.70
C ASP A 343 10.60 -18.52 4.22
N PHE A 344 10.78 -18.36 2.90
CA PHE A 344 12.11 -18.09 2.34
C PHE A 344 12.66 -16.74 2.80
N TRP A 345 11.85 -15.68 2.78
CA TRP A 345 12.28 -14.36 3.26
C TRP A 345 12.50 -14.34 4.77
N GLY A 346 11.69 -15.05 5.54
CA GLY A 346 11.81 -15.17 6.99
C GLY A 346 13.13 -15.79 7.42
N GLU A 347 13.55 -16.84 6.74
CA GLU A 347 14.81 -17.54 7.04
C GLU A 347 16.04 -16.81 6.50
N HIS A 348 15.99 -16.28 5.28
CA HIS A 348 17.16 -15.75 4.58
C HIS A 348 17.26 -14.21 4.55
N GLY A 349 16.22 -13.52 4.98
CA GLY A 349 16.17 -12.06 5.06
C GLY A 349 17.05 -11.54 6.18
N LYS A 350 17.91 -10.57 5.88
CA LYS A 350 18.70 -9.87 6.91
C LYS A 350 17.79 -8.97 7.75
N ASN A 351 18.23 -8.65 8.95
CA ASN A 351 17.53 -7.70 9.81
C ASN A 351 17.25 -6.39 9.07
N ARG A 352 15.97 -6.00 8.99
CA ARG A 352 15.47 -4.80 8.29
C ARG A 352 15.71 -4.78 6.78
N GLU A 353 15.85 -5.95 6.16
CA GLU A 353 15.89 -6.10 4.71
C GLU A 353 14.48 -6.35 4.16
N ARG A 354 14.08 -5.60 3.13
CA ARG A 354 12.79 -5.80 2.46
C ARG A 354 12.87 -6.97 1.48
N VAL A 355 11.75 -7.61 1.19
CA VAL A 355 11.71 -8.75 0.25
C VAL A 355 12.30 -8.39 -1.13
N GLY A 356 12.08 -7.16 -1.62
CA GLY A 356 12.70 -6.70 -2.87
C GLY A 356 14.23 -6.56 -2.81
N GLU A 357 14.79 -6.23 -1.66
CA GLU A 357 16.26 -6.19 -1.45
C GLU A 357 16.81 -7.62 -1.34
N LEU A 358 16.09 -8.52 -0.67
CA LEU A 358 16.43 -9.95 -0.67
C LEU A 358 16.51 -10.48 -2.11
N MET A 359 15.47 -10.24 -2.93
CA MET A 359 15.43 -10.67 -4.34
C MET A 359 16.64 -10.15 -5.13
N GLN A 360 17.03 -8.89 -4.94
CA GLN A 360 18.21 -8.32 -5.59
C GLN A 360 19.51 -8.96 -5.12
N ARG A 361 19.62 -9.25 -3.82
CA ARG A 361 20.82 -9.81 -3.21
C ARG A 361 21.04 -11.28 -3.59
N VAL A 362 20.00 -12.11 -3.55
CA VAL A 362 20.12 -13.54 -3.87
C VAL A 362 20.03 -13.81 -5.37
N GLY A 363 19.46 -12.87 -6.12
CA GLY A 363 19.19 -13.01 -7.56
C GLY A 363 17.82 -13.62 -7.82
N LEU A 364 17.16 -13.16 -8.89
CA LEU A 364 15.79 -13.58 -9.23
C LEU A 364 15.68 -15.10 -9.45
N GLY A 365 16.66 -15.73 -10.11
CA GLY A 365 16.65 -17.19 -10.37
C GLY A 365 16.58 -18.01 -9.08
N ASN A 366 17.53 -17.79 -8.16
CA ASN A 366 17.58 -18.47 -6.86
C ASN A 366 16.33 -18.19 -6.02
N PHE A 367 15.80 -16.95 -6.09
CA PHE A 367 14.56 -16.60 -5.40
C PHE A 367 13.38 -17.40 -5.94
N LEU A 368 13.23 -17.47 -7.27
CA LEU A 368 12.17 -18.19 -7.97
C LEU A 368 12.20 -19.69 -7.67
N GLU A 369 13.39 -20.30 -7.71
CA GLU A 369 13.59 -21.71 -7.36
C GLU A 369 13.13 -21.99 -5.91
N ALA A 370 13.57 -21.15 -4.96
CA ALA A 370 13.24 -21.34 -3.55
C ALA A 370 11.75 -21.21 -3.22
N ILE A 371 10.99 -20.46 -4.03
CA ILE A 371 9.54 -20.35 -3.91
C ILE A 371 8.79 -21.23 -4.92
N GLU A 372 9.51 -22.12 -5.62
CA GLU A 372 8.99 -23.05 -6.62
C GLU A 372 8.12 -22.35 -7.70
N VAL A 373 8.69 -21.33 -8.34
CA VAL A 373 8.08 -20.62 -9.48
C VAL A 373 9.02 -20.73 -10.68
N GLU A 374 8.52 -21.22 -11.81
CA GLU A 374 9.31 -21.38 -13.03
C GLU A 374 9.61 -20.01 -13.69
N PRO A 375 10.88 -19.69 -14.04
CA PRO A 375 11.22 -18.46 -14.74
C PRO A 375 10.59 -18.40 -16.14
N ILE A 376 9.98 -17.26 -16.46
CA ILE A 376 9.39 -16.99 -17.78
C ILE A 376 9.77 -15.58 -18.28
N PRO A 377 9.76 -15.33 -19.61
CA PRO A 377 10.24 -14.07 -20.17
C PRO A 377 9.54 -12.81 -19.64
N GLU A 378 8.26 -12.89 -19.28
CA GLU A 378 7.44 -11.78 -18.79
C GLU A 378 7.92 -11.20 -17.45
N MET A 379 8.77 -11.92 -16.71
CA MET A 379 9.35 -11.47 -15.45
C MET A 379 10.44 -10.41 -15.62
N ILE A 380 11.00 -10.26 -16.83
CA ILE A 380 12.10 -9.33 -17.13
C ILE A 380 11.74 -8.36 -18.24
N ALA A 381 12.22 -7.11 -18.14
CA ALA A 381 12.06 -6.13 -19.20
C ALA A 381 13.03 -6.35 -20.38
N HIS A 382 14.19 -6.93 -20.09
CA HIS A 382 15.24 -7.24 -21.08
C HIS A 382 16.17 -8.33 -20.51
N PRO A 383 16.65 -9.28 -21.33
CA PRO A 383 17.67 -10.24 -20.91
C PRO A 383 18.94 -9.55 -20.39
N ARG A 384 19.72 -10.25 -19.58
CA ARG A 384 21.02 -9.74 -19.14
C ARG A 384 21.96 -9.51 -20.33
N GLU A 385 22.70 -8.41 -20.31
CA GLU A 385 23.71 -8.10 -21.34
C GLU A 385 25.11 -8.59 -20.94
N ASN A 386 25.35 -8.78 -19.65
CA ASN A 386 26.63 -9.24 -19.14
C ASN A 386 26.69 -10.79 -19.09
N PRO A 387 27.82 -11.41 -19.46
CA PRO A 387 27.92 -12.85 -19.66
C PRO A 387 28.21 -13.65 -18.38
N TYR A 388 28.09 -13.05 -17.18
CA TYR A 388 28.41 -13.71 -15.91
C TYR A 388 27.30 -14.68 -15.45
N VAL A 389 26.98 -15.66 -16.29
CA VAL A 389 25.95 -16.67 -16.03
C VAL A 389 26.51 -17.70 -15.05
N PHE A 390 25.81 -17.90 -13.94
CA PHE A 390 26.08 -18.97 -13.00
C PHE A 390 25.34 -20.22 -13.47
N TYR A 391 25.99 -21.37 -13.34
CA TYR A 391 25.43 -22.69 -13.58
C TYR A 391 25.59 -23.49 -12.29
N GLU A 392 24.67 -24.40 -12.01
CA GLU A 392 24.85 -25.39 -10.96
C GLU A 392 25.97 -26.36 -11.36
N GLU A 393 26.79 -26.76 -10.38
CA GLU A 393 27.77 -27.82 -10.58
C GLU A 393 27.00 -29.13 -10.80
N TYR A 394 26.92 -29.57 -12.05
CA TYR A 394 26.47 -30.91 -12.39
C TYR A 394 27.61 -31.87 -12.02
N TYR A 395 27.51 -32.51 -10.85
CA TYR A 395 28.33 -33.68 -10.58
C TYR A 395 27.74 -34.84 -11.42
N GLU A 396 28.37 -35.17 -12.55
CA GLU A 396 28.13 -36.47 -13.17
C GLU A 396 28.61 -37.55 -12.17
N GLU A 397 27.76 -38.53 -11.86
CA GLU A 397 28.16 -39.74 -11.13
C GLU A 397 29.27 -40.45 -11.94
N GLY A 398 30.54 -40.12 -11.69
CA GLY A 398 31.68 -40.72 -12.38
C GLY A 398 33.03 -40.00 -12.29
N GLU A 399 33.10 -38.71 -11.94
CA GLU A 399 34.37 -37.95 -11.94
C GLU A 399 35.15 -37.98 -10.60
N GLU A 400 35.08 -39.06 -9.82
CA GLU A 400 35.94 -39.25 -8.63
C GLU A 400 37.30 -39.92 -8.93
N GLU A 401 37.61 -40.31 -10.17
CA GLU A 401 38.79 -41.17 -10.45
C GLU A 401 40.06 -40.51 -11.03
N GLU A 402 40.15 -39.20 -11.30
CA GLU A 402 41.37 -38.64 -11.95
C GLU A 402 42.11 -37.54 -11.16
N ALA A 403 42.22 -37.68 -9.83
CA ALA A 403 43.07 -36.79 -9.02
C ALA A 403 44.08 -37.53 -8.10
N GLU A 404 44.33 -38.82 -8.34
CA GLU A 404 45.42 -39.57 -7.70
C GLU A 404 46.32 -40.24 -8.75
N GLU A 405 46.89 -39.48 -9.69
CA GLU A 405 48.07 -39.95 -10.43
C GLU A 405 48.78 -38.73 -11.06
N ASP A 406 49.68 -38.13 -10.28
CA ASP A 406 50.96 -37.63 -10.77
C ASP A 406 51.84 -37.25 -9.56
N GLU A 407 52.81 -38.14 -9.30
CA GLU A 407 53.85 -38.10 -8.25
C GLU A 407 54.80 -36.89 -8.35
#